data_AF-A0A7V3T6C8-F1
#
_entry.id   AF-A0A7V3T6C8-F1
#
_cell.length_a   1.000
_cell.length_b   1.000
_cell.length_c   1.000
_cell.angle_alpha   90.00
_cell.angle_beta   90.00
_cell.angle_gamma   90.00
#
_symmetry.space_group_name_H-M   'P 1'
#
loop_
_entity.id
_entity.type
_entity.pdbx_description
1 polymer ?
#
loop_
_entity_poly.entity_id
_entity_poly.type
_entity_poly.pdbx_seq_one_letter_code
_entity_poly.pdbx_strand_id
1 'polypeptide(L)'
;LPQPELVSSGYCLAQAGREYVVYLPAGGEVTVDLSAAQGTLQVEWIHPVTGQITSAATIAGGGRQTLKAPAPGHAVVHLWRR
;
A
#
# COMPACT_ATOMS: atom_id res chain seq x y z
N LEU A 1 -8.30 2.48 10.57
CA LEU A 1 -9.73 2.71 10.20
C LEU A 1 -9.86 2.66 8.68
N PRO A 2 -11.03 2.35 8.11
CA PRO A 2 -11.28 2.54 6.68
C PRO A 2 -11.01 3.99 6.25
N GLN A 3 -10.20 4.16 5.21
CA GLN A 3 -9.71 5.44 4.67
C GLN A 3 -9.63 5.36 3.13
N PRO A 4 -10.75 5.06 2.44
CA PRO A 4 -10.78 4.81 0.98
C PRO A 4 -10.22 5.96 0.13
N GLU A 5 -10.34 7.20 0.61
CA GLU A 5 -9.87 8.43 -0.03
C GLU A 5 -8.34 8.55 -0.14
N LEU A 6 -7.60 7.79 0.68
CA LEU A 6 -6.13 7.82 0.66
C LEU A 6 -5.56 6.99 -0.50
N VAL A 7 -6.38 6.26 -1.25
CA VAL A 7 -5.90 5.34 -2.29
C VAL A 7 -6.76 5.38 -3.55
N SER A 8 -6.12 5.24 -4.71
CA SER A 8 -6.84 5.19 -5.99
C SER A 8 -7.72 3.94 -6.17
N SER A 9 -7.46 2.86 -5.41
CA SER A 9 -8.28 1.64 -5.46
C SER A 9 -9.61 1.77 -4.72
N GLY A 10 -9.73 2.75 -3.82
CA GLY A 10 -10.87 2.89 -2.90
C GLY A 10 -10.91 1.89 -1.74
N TYR A 11 -9.93 0.98 -1.62
CA TYR A 11 -9.90 -0.03 -0.54
C TYR A 11 -8.66 0.15 0.34
N CYS A 12 -8.79 0.89 1.43
CA CYS A 12 -7.70 1.12 2.37
C CYS A 12 -8.16 1.06 3.83
N LEU A 13 -7.39 0.35 4.65
CA LEU A 13 -7.36 0.50 6.09
C LEU A 13 -6.07 1.22 6.46
N ALA A 14 -6.17 2.34 7.17
CA ALA A 14 -4.98 3.07 7.57
C ALA A 14 -5.07 3.64 8.99
N GLN A 15 -3.89 3.76 9.60
CA GLN A 15 -3.57 4.75 10.60
C GLN A 15 -2.64 5.76 9.92
N ALA A 16 -3.23 6.85 9.41
CA ALA A 16 -2.50 7.83 8.60
C ALA A 16 -1.21 8.30 9.29
N GLY A 17 -0.13 8.26 8.53
CA GLY A 17 1.22 8.58 8.98
C GLY A 17 2.01 7.42 9.58
N ARG A 18 1.39 6.27 9.87
CA ARG A 18 2.06 5.10 10.47
C ARG A 18 1.95 3.84 9.63
N GLU A 19 0.74 3.46 9.24
CA GLU A 19 0.47 2.15 8.66
C GLU A 19 -0.73 2.20 7.70
N TYR A 20 -0.61 1.48 6.59
CA TYR A 20 -1.60 1.42 5.51
C TYR A 20 -1.66 -0.01 4.96
N VAL A 21 -2.85 -0.56 4.87
CA VAL A 21 -3.14 -1.82 4.19
C VAL A 21 -4.10 -1.51 3.06
N VAL A 22 -3.67 -1.75 1.83
CA VAL A 22 -4.38 -1.33 0.62
C VAL A 22 -4.67 -2.56 -0.22
N TYR A 23 -5.93 -2.74 -0.60
CA TYR A 23 -6.35 -3.83 -1.47
C TYR A 23 -6.55 -3.35 -2.91
N LEU A 24 -6.06 -4.14 -3.86
CA LEU A 24 -6.20 -3.93 -5.29
C LEU A 24 -6.94 -5.16 -5.87
N PRO A 25 -8.27 -5.08 -6.08
CA PRO A 25 -9.03 -6.21 -6.61
C PRO A 25 -8.55 -6.65 -8.00
N ALA A 26 -8.11 -5.72 -8.85
CA ALA A 26 -7.60 -6.02 -10.19
C ALA A 26 -6.07 -6.17 -10.25
N GLY A 27 -5.36 -5.93 -9.13
CA GLY A 27 -3.91 -5.75 -9.14
C GLY A 27 -3.48 -4.47 -9.85
N GLY A 28 -2.35 -4.52 -10.55
CA GLY A 28 -1.84 -3.40 -11.34
C GLY A 28 -1.16 -2.34 -10.48
N GLU A 29 -1.59 -1.10 -10.59
CA GLU A 29 -0.99 0.04 -9.89
C GLU A 29 -1.97 0.69 -8.92
N VAL A 30 -1.46 1.20 -7.81
CA VAL A 30 -2.22 2.01 -6.86
C VAL A 30 -1.45 3.26 -6.50
N THR A 31 -2.13 4.40 -6.48
CA THR A 31 -1.60 5.63 -5.91
C THR A 31 -2.08 5.73 -4.46
N VAL A 32 -1.15 5.94 -3.53
CA VAL A 32 -1.40 6.09 -2.10
C VAL A 32 -0.97 7.49 -1.65
N ASP A 33 -1.85 8.18 -0.93
CA ASP A 33 -1.56 9.46 -0.30
C ASP A 33 -0.83 9.23 1.04
N LEU A 34 0.49 9.39 0.99
CA LEU A 34 1.37 9.25 2.15
C LEU A 34 1.78 10.61 2.72
N SER A 35 1.03 11.68 2.43
CA SER A 35 1.37 13.05 2.88
C SER A 35 1.44 13.17 4.41
N ALA A 36 0.67 12.35 5.13
CA ALA A 36 0.72 12.29 6.60
C ALA A 36 1.93 11.51 7.15
N ALA A 37 2.63 10.73 6.31
CA ALA A 37 3.78 9.95 6.70
C ALA A 37 5.08 10.73 6.46
N GLN A 38 5.91 10.86 7.48
CA GLN A 38 7.22 11.48 7.42
C GLN A 38 8.30 10.39 7.35
N GLY A 39 9.39 10.66 6.61
CA GLY A 39 10.48 9.70 6.44
C GLY A 39 10.12 8.61 5.44
N THR A 40 10.55 7.38 5.69
CA THR A 40 10.34 6.23 4.82
C THR A 40 9.41 5.20 5.46
N LEU A 41 8.66 4.49 4.62
CA LEU A 41 7.85 3.34 5.00
C LEU A 41 8.43 2.08 4.36
N GLN A 42 8.36 0.97 5.07
CA GLN A 42 8.53 -0.37 4.50
C GLN A 42 7.35 -0.68 3.60
N VAL A 43 7.58 -1.53 2.60
CA VAL A 43 6.56 -1.95 1.65
C VAL A 43 6.63 -3.46 1.49
N GLU A 44 5.49 -4.13 1.63
CA GLU A 44 5.36 -5.54 1.28
C GLU A 44 4.10 -5.79 0.47
N TRP A 45 4.22 -6.65 -0.53
CA TRP A 45 3.09 -7.14 -1.31
C TRP A 45 2.67 -8.51 -0.80
N ILE A 46 1.36 -8.73 -0.71
CA ILE A 46 0.77 -9.98 -0.24
C ILE A 46 -0.25 -10.42 -1.29
N HIS A 47 -0.15 -11.67 -1.73
CA HIS A 47 -1.21 -12.30 -2.51
C HIS A 47 -2.34 -12.72 -1.56
N PRO A 48 -3.56 -12.16 -1.65
CA PRO A 48 -4.59 -12.30 -0.62
C PRO A 48 -5.17 -13.72 -0.49
N VAL A 49 -5.06 -14.56 -1.53
CA VAL A 49 -5.51 -15.96 -1.49
C VAL A 49 -4.44 -16.92 -0.99
N THR A 50 -3.23 -16.88 -1.56
CA THR A 50 -2.14 -17.81 -1.22
C THR A 50 -1.32 -17.39 -0.01
N GLY A 51 -1.41 -16.12 0.42
CA GLY A 51 -0.58 -15.57 1.49
C GLY A 51 0.88 -15.34 1.09
N GLN A 52 1.24 -15.53 -0.18
CA GLN A 52 2.61 -15.30 -0.65
C GLN A 52 3.01 -13.84 -0.46
N ILE A 53 4.12 -13.61 0.25
CA ILE A 53 4.68 -12.29 0.49
C ILE A 53 5.81 -12.04 -0.50
N THR A 54 5.79 -10.86 -1.11
CA THR A 54 6.90 -10.32 -1.90
C THR A 54 7.32 -9.01 -1.25
N SER A 55 8.39 -9.05 -0.45
CA SER A 55 8.91 -7.84 0.17
C SER A 55 9.40 -6.88 -0.91
N ALA A 56 9.02 -5.63 -0.80
CA ALA A 56 9.51 -4.56 -1.64
C ALA A 56 10.53 -3.71 -0.85
N ALA A 57 11.13 -2.74 -1.53
CA ALA A 57 12.01 -1.78 -0.91
C ALA A 57 11.24 -0.83 0.02
N THR A 58 11.91 0.23 0.48
CA THR A 58 11.23 1.33 1.18
C THR A 58 10.67 2.35 0.20
N ILE A 59 9.65 3.09 0.63
CA ILE A 59 9.10 4.22 -0.12
C ILE A 59 9.09 5.49 0.73
N ALA A 60 9.28 6.64 0.08
CA ALA A 60 9.23 7.93 0.76
C ALA A 60 7.77 8.28 1.13
N GLY A 61 7.56 8.74 2.36
CA GLY A 61 6.36 9.47 2.75
C GLY A 61 6.40 10.93 2.27
N GLY A 62 5.42 11.71 2.69
CA GLY A 62 5.38 13.17 2.49
C GLY A 62 4.71 13.58 1.18
N GLY A 63 4.11 12.64 0.45
CA GLY A 63 3.34 12.93 -0.75
C GLY A 63 2.64 11.71 -1.32
N ARG A 64 2.07 11.86 -2.51
CA ARG A 64 1.45 10.74 -3.24
C ARG A 64 2.50 9.87 -3.89
N GLN A 65 2.34 8.56 -3.73
CA GLN A 65 3.25 7.57 -4.28
C GLN A 65 2.47 6.53 -5.09
N THR A 66 2.99 6.15 -6.25
CA THR A 66 2.41 5.09 -7.07
C THR A 66 3.22 3.82 -6.93
N LEU A 67 2.53 2.73 -6.61
CA LEU A 67 3.09 1.41 -6.35
C LEU A 67 2.53 0.42 -7.37
N LYS A 68 3.40 -0.41 -7.94
CA LYS A 68 3.04 -1.44 -8.92
C LYS A 68 3.12 -2.84 -8.29
N ALA A 69 2.02 -3.59 -8.38
CA ALA A 69 1.97 -4.96 -7.93
C ALA A 69 2.96 -5.84 -8.72
N PRO A 70 3.63 -6.80 -8.08
CA PRO A 70 4.66 -7.62 -8.72
C PRO A 70 4.10 -8.65 -9.72
N ALA A 71 2.80 -8.94 -9.64
CA ALA A 71 2.12 -9.89 -10.53
C ALA A 71 0.71 -9.39 -10.88
N PRO A 72 0.13 -9.83 -12.00
CA PRO A 72 -1.28 -9.60 -12.31
C PRO A 72 -2.21 -10.26 -11.29
N GLY A 73 -3.45 -9.76 -11.20
CA GLY A 73 -4.47 -10.31 -10.30
C GLY A 73 -4.45 -9.66 -8.91
N HIS A 74 -5.25 -10.18 -7.99
CA HIS A 74 -5.48 -9.58 -6.68
C HIS A 74 -4.17 -9.32 -5.92
N ALA A 75 -4.05 -8.13 -5.34
CA ALA A 75 -2.88 -7.78 -4.55
C ALA A 75 -3.27 -6.98 -3.30
N VAL A 76 -2.54 -7.18 -2.22
CA VAL A 76 -2.54 -6.30 -1.06
C VAL A 76 -1.16 -5.69 -0.94
N VAL A 77 -1.07 -4.39 -0.71
CA VAL A 77 0.17 -3.74 -0.28
C VAL A 77 0.03 -3.29 1.16
N HIS A 78 1.02 -3.64 1.97
CA HIS A 78 1.18 -3.21 3.34
C HIS A 78 2.34 -2.23 3.41
N LEU A 79 2.07 -1.05 3.99
CA LEU A 79 3.03 0.03 4.16
C LEU A 79 3.09 0.37 5.64
N TRP A 80 4.28 0.40 6.25
CA TRP A 80 4.40 0.78 7.66
C TRP A 80 5.75 1.44 7.98
N ARG A 81 5.78 2.25 9.03
CA ARG A 81 7.06 2.69 9.62
C ARG A 81 7.62 1.61 10.54
N ARG A 82 8.93 1.35 10.45
CA ARG A 82 9.65 0.57 11.46
C ARG A 82 9.73 1.29 12.80
#